data_AF-A0A947WSZ1-F1
#
_entry.id   AF-A0A947WSZ1-F1
#
_cell.length_a   1.000
_cell.length_b   1.000
_cell.length_c   1.000
_cell.angle_alpha   90.00
_cell.angle_beta   90.00
_cell.angle_gamma   90.00
#
_symmetry.space_group_name_H-M   'P 1'
#
loop_
_entity.id
_entity.type
_entity.pdbx_description
1 polymer ?
#
loop_
_entity_poly.entity_id
_entity_poly.type
_entity_poly.pdbx_seq_one_letter_code
_entity_poly.pdbx_strand_id
1 'polypeptide(L)'
;MLNNKLKNINSQKGAVSILFGVLLLSMLLVVSSTVFILMFQQMKLSGQAGRSVVAFYAAEAGAEKCLYQVRNNTGAGCDVPGGGTILETFTSQANYETIYNGSAEINSIGRYLGTTRKLRLTWD
;
A
#
# COMPACT_ATOMS: atom_id res chain seq x y z
N MET A 1 -23.76 -53.56 -43.48
CA MET A 1 -22.54 -53.01 -42.85
C MET A 1 -22.54 -51.48 -42.64
N LEU A 2 -23.48 -50.70 -43.21
CA LEU A 2 -23.51 -49.22 -43.03
C LEU A 2 -23.90 -48.74 -41.62
N ASN A 3 -24.63 -49.54 -40.83
CA ASN A 3 -25.21 -49.08 -39.55
C ASN A 3 -24.17 -48.83 -38.44
N ASN A 4 -23.04 -49.54 -38.46
CA ASN A 4 -21.98 -49.35 -37.44
C ASN A 4 -21.15 -48.09 -37.69
N LYS A 5 -21.06 -47.60 -38.93
CA LYS A 5 -20.38 -46.32 -39.21
C LYS A 5 -21.18 -45.14 -38.67
N LEU A 6 -22.51 -45.12 -38.85
CA LEU A 6 -23.41 -44.06 -38.35
C LEU A 6 -23.39 -43.93 -36.81
N LYS A 7 -23.30 -45.05 -36.09
CA LYS A 7 -23.18 -45.07 -34.62
C LYS A 7 -21.88 -44.40 -34.13
N ASN A 8 -20.79 -44.53 -34.88
CA ASN A 8 -19.48 -43.96 -34.53
C ASN A 8 -19.43 -42.43 -34.75
N ILE A 9 -20.12 -41.90 -35.77
CA ILE A 9 -20.15 -40.45 -36.07
C ILE A 9 -20.90 -39.66 -34.98
N ASN A 10 -21.98 -40.22 -34.41
CA ASN A 10 -22.70 -39.58 -33.31
C ASN A 10 -21.88 -39.54 -32.01
N SER A 11 -21.01 -40.52 -31.77
CA SER A 11 -20.10 -40.52 -30.62
C SER A 11 -19.01 -39.45 -30.73
N GLN A 12 -18.58 -39.11 -31.95
CA GLN A 12 -17.59 -38.05 -32.19
C GLN A 12 -18.15 -36.64 -31.96
N LYS A 13 -19.44 -36.40 -32.23
CA LYS A 13 -20.08 -35.10 -31.97
C LYS A 13 -20.10 -34.75 -30.47
N GLY A 14 -20.34 -35.74 -29.61
CA GLY A 14 -20.26 -35.57 -28.16
C GLY A 14 -18.85 -35.21 -27.68
N ALA A 15 -17.83 -35.90 -28.21
CA ALA A 15 -16.42 -35.61 -27.89
C ALA A 15 -15.99 -34.19 -28.28
N VAL A 16 -16.41 -33.71 -29.46
CA VAL A 16 -16.13 -32.34 -29.92
C VAL A 16 -16.81 -31.30 -29.03
N SER A 17 -18.07 -31.54 -28.62
CA SER A 17 -18.79 -30.64 -27.72
C SER A 17 -18.13 -30.54 -26.33
N ILE A 18 -17.61 -31.65 -25.81
CA ILE A 18 -16.88 -31.65 -24.53
C ILE A 18 -15.57 -30.86 -24.65
N LEU A 19 -14.83 -31.04 -25.74
CA LEU A 19 -13.56 -30.35 -25.97
C LEU A 19 -13.76 -28.83 -26.11
N PHE A 20 -14.82 -28.41 -26.81
CA PHE A 20 -15.23 -27.00 -26.88
C PHE A 20 -15.66 -26.46 -25.52
N GLY A 21 -16.42 -27.23 -24.74
CA GLY A 21 -16.81 -26.85 -23.38
C GLY A 21 -15.60 -26.64 -22.47
N VAL A 22 -14.61 -27.54 -22.52
CA VAL A 22 -13.35 -27.41 -21.78
C VAL A 22 -12.56 -26.18 -22.23
N LEU A 23 -12.54 -25.88 -23.53
CA LEU A 23 -11.86 -24.70 -24.07
C LEU A 23 -12.53 -23.38 -23.64
N LEU A 24 -13.85 -23.34 -23.58
CA LEU A 24 -14.58 -22.18 -23.05
C LEU A 24 -14.38 -22.02 -21.55
N LEU A 25 -14.45 -23.13 -20.80
CA LEU A 25 -14.22 -23.12 -19.35
C LEU A 25 -12.79 -22.71 -19.00
N SER A 26 -11.79 -23.11 -19.78
CA SER A 26 -10.40 -22.70 -19.55
C SER A 26 -10.19 -21.21 -19.78
N MET A 27 -10.80 -20.63 -20.82
CA MET A 27 -10.78 -19.18 -21.03
C MET A 27 -11.43 -18.42 -19.88
N LEU A 28 -12.61 -18.87 -19.44
CA LEU A 28 -13.31 -18.27 -18.30
C LEU A 28 -12.48 -18.36 -17.01
N LEU A 29 -11.81 -19.50 -16.78
CA LEU A 29 -10.96 -19.71 -15.61
C LEU A 29 -9.77 -18.74 -15.59
N VAL A 30 -9.15 -18.47 -16.74
CA VAL A 30 -8.05 -17.51 -16.85
C VAL A 30 -8.54 -16.11 -16.48
N VAL A 31 -9.66 -15.67 -17.07
CA VAL A 31 -10.24 -14.36 -16.80
C VAL A 31 -10.60 -14.20 -15.32
N SER A 32 -11.26 -15.19 -14.72
CA SER A 32 -11.62 -15.13 -13.30
C SER A 32 -10.40 -15.10 -12.39
N SER A 33 -9.34 -15.84 -12.74
CA SER A 33 -8.10 -15.88 -11.96
C SER A 33 -7.39 -14.53 -11.98
N THR A 34 -7.37 -13.85 -13.12
CA THR A 34 -6.78 -12.50 -13.22
C THR A 34 -7.53 -11.50 -12.33
N VAL A 35 -8.87 -11.51 -12.36
CA VAL A 35 -9.68 -10.63 -11.50
C VAL A 35 -9.42 -10.92 -10.03
N PHE A 36 -9.32 -12.19 -9.65
CA PHE A 36 -9.04 -12.60 -8.28
C PHE A 36 -7.68 -12.08 -7.79
N ILE A 37 -6.63 -12.19 -8.61
CA ILE A 37 -5.31 -11.66 -8.28
C ILE A 37 -5.36 -10.14 -8.04
N LEU A 38 -6.07 -9.40 -8.90
CA LEU A 38 -6.24 -7.96 -8.74
C LEU A 38 -6.98 -7.61 -7.45
N MET A 39 -8.05 -8.32 -7.12
CA MET A 39 -8.78 -8.11 -5.87
C MET A 39 -7.90 -8.37 -4.64
N PHE A 40 -7.09 -9.43 -4.65
CA PHE A 40 -6.16 -9.73 -3.56
C PHE A 40 -5.11 -8.63 -3.36
N GLN A 41 -4.62 -8.03 -4.44
CA GLN A 41 -3.71 -6.90 -4.37
C GLN A 41 -4.41 -5.65 -3.79
N GLN A 42 -5.63 -5.36 -4.25
CA GLN A 42 -6.42 -4.22 -3.75
C GLN A 42 -6.73 -4.35 -2.25
N MET A 43 -7.05 -5.56 -1.75
CA MET A 43 -7.25 -5.80 -0.33
C MET A 43 -6.00 -5.46 0.51
N LYS A 44 -4.81 -5.85 0.04
CA LYS A 44 -3.55 -5.50 0.71
C LYS A 44 -3.30 -3.99 0.72
N LEU A 45 -3.57 -3.32 -0.40
CA LEU A 45 -3.44 -1.86 -0.52
C LEU A 45 -4.43 -1.12 0.38
N SER A 46 -5.67 -1.57 0.48
CA SER A 46 -6.70 -0.98 1.35
C SER A 46 -6.27 -0.97 2.82
N GLY A 47 -5.71 -2.07 3.31
CA GLY A 47 -5.16 -2.14 4.68
C GLY A 47 -3.96 -1.20 4.90
N GLN A 48 -3.11 -1.03 3.89
CA GLN A 48 -1.98 -0.08 3.96
C GLN A 48 -2.43 1.38 3.85
N ALA A 49 -3.51 1.67 3.12
CA ALA A 49 -4.04 3.02 2.99
C ALA A 49 -4.49 3.59 4.35
N GLY A 50 -5.20 2.79 5.16
CA GLY A 50 -5.57 3.20 6.52
C GLY A 50 -4.35 3.45 7.41
N ARG A 51 -3.36 2.55 7.38
CA ARG A 51 -2.11 2.70 8.16
C ARG A 51 -1.28 3.91 7.70
N SER A 52 -1.33 4.21 6.41
CA SER A 52 -0.66 5.35 5.81
C SER A 52 -1.18 6.67 6.34
N VAL A 53 -2.48 6.80 6.58
CA VAL A 53 -3.07 8.03 7.15
C VAL A 53 -2.52 8.27 8.57
N VAL A 54 -2.47 7.23 9.39
CA VAL A 54 -1.91 7.31 10.75
C VAL A 54 -0.42 7.66 10.72
N ALA A 55 0.36 7.03 9.85
CA ALA A 55 1.77 7.35 9.66
C ALA A 55 1.98 8.80 9.19
N PHE A 56 1.08 9.31 8.34
CA PHE A 56 1.13 10.70 7.88
C PHE A 56 0.83 11.69 9.01
N TYR A 57 -0.24 11.46 9.78
CA TYR A 57 -0.55 12.30 10.95
C TYR A 57 0.56 12.30 12.00
N ALA A 58 1.21 11.16 12.22
CA ALA A 58 2.37 11.09 13.12
C ALA A 58 3.53 11.97 12.62
N ALA A 59 3.80 11.97 11.31
CA ALA A 59 4.79 12.85 10.70
C ALA A 59 4.40 14.33 10.86
N GLU A 60 3.13 14.68 10.64
CA GLU A 60 2.66 16.07 10.78
C GLU A 60 2.79 16.58 12.21
N ALA A 61 2.40 15.77 13.20
CA ALA A 61 2.54 16.12 14.61
C ALA A 61 4.02 16.36 15.00
N GLY A 62 4.93 15.55 14.45
CA GLY A 62 6.37 15.75 14.65
C GLY A 62 6.88 17.05 14.04
N ALA A 63 6.47 17.33 12.79
CA ALA A 63 6.82 18.55 12.08
C ALA A 63 6.28 19.80 12.77
N GLU A 64 5.04 19.78 13.24
CA GLU A 64 4.42 20.88 13.99
C GLU A 64 5.17 21.15 15.31
N LYS A 65 5.47 20.11 16.07
CA LYS A 65 6.26 20.25 17.31
C LYS A 65 7.64 20.84 17.04
N CYS A 66 8.28 20.39 15.97
CA CYS A 66 9.58 20.87 15.53
C CYS A 66 9.53 22.36 15.16
N LEU A 67 8.51 22.75 14.38
CA LEU A 67 8.26 24.14 13.99
C LEU A 67 7.97 25.03 15.20
N TYR A 68 7.21 24.54 16.17
CA TYR A 68 6.94 25.24 17.43
C TYR A 68 8.23 25.50 18.21
N GLN A 69 9.13 24.52 18.31
CA GLN A 69 10.42 24.67 18.99
C GLN A 69 11.31 25.71 18.31
N VAL A 70 11.41 25.67 16.98
CA VAL A 70 12.14 26.66 16.17
C VAL A 70 11.56 28.07 16.37
N ARG A 71 10.23 28.20 16.42
CA ARG A 71 9.58 29.51 16.63
C ARG A 71 9.85 30.07 18.03
N ASN A 72 9.85 29.22 19.05
CA ASN A 72 9.94 29.64 20.44
C ASN A 72 11.37 29.69 21.01
N ASN A 73 12.40 29.37 20.22
CA ASN A 73 13.80 29.41 20.63
C ASN A 73 14.06 28.65 21.95
N THR A 74 13.58 27.41 22.05
CA THR A 74 13.63 26.61 23.28
C THR A 74 15.04 26.17 23.70
N GLY A 75 16.06 26.40 22.88
CA GLY A 75 17.47 26.02 23.08
C GLY A 75 17.76 24.52 22.99
N ALA A 76 16.78 23.70 22.58
CA ALA A 76 16.87 22.24 22.56
C ALA A 76 15.99 21.61 21.47
N GLY A 77 16.30 20.36 21.10
CA GLY A 77 15.51 19.59 20.14
C GLY A 77 15.65 20.16 18.72
N CYS A 78 14.52 20.44 18.09
CA CYS A 78 14.48 21.01 16.74
C CYS A 78 14.87 22.48 16.64
N ASP A 79 15.11 23.16 17.75
CA ASP A 79 15.47 24.58 17.76
C ASP A 79 16.90 24.85 17.24
N VAL A 80 17.78 23.84 17.32
CA VAL A 80 19.17 23.95 16.83
C VAL A 80 19.31 23.30 15.46
N PRO A 81 20.03 23.89 14.49
CA PRO A 81 20.31 23.26 13.21
C PRO A 81 21.01 21.90 13.40
N GLY A 82 20.50 20.86 12.73
CA GLY A 82 20.92 19.47 12.93
C GLY A 82 20.29 18.79 14.15
N GLY A 83 19.51 19.52 14.93
CA GLY A 83 18.73 19.00 16.05
C GLY A 83 17.45 18.32 15.59
N GLY A 84 16.95 17.40 16.42
CA GLY A 84 15.75 16.62 16.10
C GLY A 84 14.90 16.34 17.32
N THR A 85 13.63 16.04 17.06
CA THR A 85 12.73 15.46 18.04
C THR A 85 12.36 14.05 17.59
N ILE A 86 12.70 13.10 18.45
CA ILE A 86 12.25 11.72 18.34
C ILE A 86 11.20 11.55 19.41
N LEU A 87 9.99 11.17 19.03
CA LEU A 87 8.99 10.76 19.99
C LEU A 87 8.79 9.27 19.80
N GLU A 88 9.40 8.55 20.73
CA GLU A 88 9.36 7.10 20.78
C GLU A 88 7.96 6.68 21.24
N THR A 89 7.11 6.44 20.25
CA THR A 89 5.87 5.67 20.39
C THR A 89 4.74 6.38 21.14
N PHE A 90 3.76 6.87 20.37
CA PHE A 90 2.43 7.18 20.90
C PHE A 90 1.78 5.91 21.47
N THR A 91 0.79 6.05 22.35
CA THR A 91 -0.04 4.93 22.86
C THR A 91 -0.63 4.05 21.74
N SER A 92 -0.73 4.57 20.51
CA SER A 92 -1.20 3.84 19.33
C SER A 92 -0.12 3.07 18.56
N GLN A 93 1.12 2.90 19.04
CA GLN A 93 2.26 2.31 18.30
C GLN A 93 2.73 3.12 17.07
N ALA A 94 2.18 4.31 16.86
CA ALA A 94 2.71 5.26 15.88
C ALA A 94 3.94 5.96 16.48
N ASN A 95 4.94 6.25 15.66
CA ASN A 95 6.09 7.03 16.08
C ASN A 95 6.45 8.05 15.01
N TYR A 96 7.24 9.05 15.39
CA TYR A 96 7.79 9.98 14.44
C TYR A 96 9.24 10.34 14.77
N GLU A 97 9.95 10.74 13.73
CA GLU A 97 11.32 11.19 13.76
C GLU A 97 11.39 12.47 12.93
N THR A 98 11.71 13.58 13.58
CA THR A 98 11.77 14.89 12.93
C THR A 98 13.12 15.53 13.14
N ILE A 99 13.72 16.04 12.07
CA ILE A 99 15.05 16.67 12.06
C ILE A 99 14.91 18.06 11.43
N TYR A 100 15.41 19.08 12.12
CA TYR A 100 15.58 20.41 11.59
C TYR A 100 16.96 20.51 10.94
N ASN A 101 17.02 20.74 9.63
CA ASN A 101 18.27 20.77 8.88
C ASN A 101 18.92 22.16 8.83
N GLY A 102 18.41 23.13 9.59
CA GLY A 102 18.76 24.55 9.41
C GLY A 102 18.02 25.17 8.24
N SER A 103 18.42 26.39 7.85
CA SER A 103 17.94 27.16 6.68
C SER A 103 16.49 26.88 6.26
N ALA A 104 15.58 26.99 7.22
CA ALA A 104 14.14 26.85 7.00
C ALA A 104 13.67 25.50 6.43
N GLU A 105 14.38 24.40 6.68
CA GLU A 105 13.97 23.04 6.29
C GLU A 105 13.75 22.14 7.52
N ILE A 106 12.55 21.56 7.62
CA ILE A 106 12.22 20.49 8.56
C ILE A 106 11.87 19.22 7.78
N ASN A 107 12.54 18.11 8.12
CA ASN A 107 12.19 16.79 7.63
C ASN A 107 11.50 16.00 8.74
N SER A 108 10.29 15.50 8.48
CA SER A 108 9.60 14.61 9.42
C SER A 108 9.23 13.27 8.78
N ILE A 109 9.38 12.21 9.55
CA ILE A 109 9.08 10.84 9.16
C ILE A 109 8.17 10.24 10.22
N GLY A 110 6.96 9.83 9.82
CA GLY A 110 6.04 9.11 10.68
C GLY A 110 5.99 7.64 10.29
N ARG A 111 5.94 6.76 11.28
CA ARG A 111 5.87 5.30 11.08
C ARG A 111 4.72 4.72 11.88
N TYR A 112 4.01 3.77 11.28
CA TYR A 112 2.93 3.04 11.91
C TYR A 112 2.78 1.64 11.30
N LEU A 113 2.92 0.59 12.12
CA LEU A 113 2.71 -0.83 11.74
C LEU A 113 3.38 -1.21 10.40
N GLY A 114 4.65 -0.82 10.21
CA GLY A 114 5.45 -1.08 9.01
C GLY A 114 5.19 -0.16 7.82
N THR A 115 4.28 0.81 7.95
CA THR A 115 4.04 1.86 6.94
C THR A 115 4.77 3.13 7.36
N THR A 116 5.49 3.75 6.42
CA THR A 116 6.26 4.99 6.66
C THR A 116 5.78 6.08 5.71
N ARG A 117 5.60 7.29 6.24
CA ARG A 117 5.33 8.50 5.46
C ARG A 117 6.34 9.57 5.84
N LYS A 118 6.84 10.27 4.82
CA LYS A 118 7.79 11.37 4.98
C LYS A 118 7.15 12.64 4.48
N LEU A 119 7.40 13.73 5.19
CA LEU A 119 7.06 15.07 4.77
C LEU A 119 8.26 16.00 5.00
N ARG A 120 8.29 17.07 4.21
CA ARG A 120 9.28 18.12 4.29
C ARG A 120 8.54 19.45 4.34
N LEU A 121 8.89 20.26 5.32
CA LEU A 121 8.46 21.65 5.39
C LEU A 121 9.65 22.52 4.99
N THR A 122 9.40 23.45 4.08
CA THR A 122 10.33 24.50 3.69
C THR A 122 9.60 25.83 3.76
N TRP A 123 10.27 26.87 4.23
CA TRP A 123 9.76 28.24 4.16
C TRP A 123 10.88 29.17 3.68
N ASP A 124 10.52 30.22 2.94
CA ASP A 124 11.45 31.25 2.46
C ASP A 124 11.33 32.52 3.31
#